data_AF-A0A4Q2X9W0-F1
#
_entry.id   AF-A0A4Q2X9W0-F1
#
_cell.length_a   1.000
_cell.length_b   1.000
_cell.length_c   1.000
_cell.angle_alpha   90.00
_cell.angle_beta   90.00
_cell.angle_gamma   90.00
#
_symmetry.space_group_name_H-M   'P 1'
#
loop_
_entity.id
_entity.type
_entity.pdbx_description
1 polymer ?
#
loop_
_entity_poly.entity_id
_entity_poly.type
_entity_poly.pdbx_seq_one_letter_code
_entity_poly.pdbx_strand_id
1 'polypeptide(L)'
;EAAVIQWQWLEQVFPENDQLNSIHEGLIDRWKQVRESTIHFACAWDNLEDRQTIAYLAETAEQAGKSVELLDMSEIGFSPEGRFTDANERDIDKLFKLYPWEWMAQEPFFAEIGQERPRFLEPAWKMMLSNKGILPILWELNPGHPLLLPAYRSADELRAQGVTFWAEKPFFGREGAGISLVDRGKSLVSGASGHHDEPLVYQKHANLFNAGGRHFVWGLWMVGDECRGLSARGDSSPITGNLSRFFPHRIED
;
A
#
# COMPACT_ATOMS: atom_id res chain seq x y z
N GLU A 1 -5.85 -4.61 -10.50
CA GLU A 1 -7.29 -4.30 -10.67
C GLU A 1 -7.55 -2.87 -11.14
N ALA A 2 -7.00 -1.85 -10.46
CA ALA A 2 -7.34 -0.45 -10.74
C ALA A 2 -6.96 0.04 -12.15
N ALA A 3 -5.77 -0.28 -12.63
CA ALA A 3 -5.29 0.21 -13.92
C ALA A 3 -5.95 -0.47 -15.12
N VAL A 4 -5.98 -1.82 -15.13
CA VAL A 4 -6.34 -2.61 -16.31
C VAL A 4 -7.78 -3.10 -16.26
N ILE A 5 -8.16 -3.86 -15.24
CA ILE A 5 -9.48 -4.52 -15.16
C ILE A 5 -10.60 -3.49 -15.08
N GLN A 6 -10.40 -2.41 -14.33
CA GLN A 6 -11.35 -1.31 -14.22
C GLN A 6 -11.57 -0.59 -15.56
N TRP A 7 -10.51 -0.41 -16.34
CA TRP A 7 -10.56 0.20 -17.67
C TRP A 7 -11.30 -0.70 -18.66
N GLN A 8 -10.95 -1.99 -18.71
CA GLN A 8 -11.63 -2.97 -19.56
C GLN A 8 -13.14 -3.05 -19.28
N TRP A 9 -13.54 -2.97 -18.01
CA TRP A 9 -14.95 -2.89 -17.64
C TRP A 9 -15.63 -1.64 -18.20
N LEU A 10 -14.97 -0.48 -18.13
CA LEU A 10 -15.50 0.79 -18.64
C LEU A 10 -15.72 0.69 -20.15
N GLU A 11 -14.71 0.25 -20.91
CA GLU A 11 -14.79 0.10 -22.37
C GLU A 11 -15.93 -0.83 -22.79
N GLN A 12 -16.18 -1.90 -22.03
CA GLN A 12 -17.20 -2.88 -22.38
C GLN A 12 -18.62 -2.47 -22.00
N VAL A 13 -18.79 -1.74 -20.90
CA VAL A 13 -20.12 -1.47 -20.32
C VAL A 13 -20.56 -0.02 -20.57
N PHE A 14 -19.62 0.93 -20.55
CA PHE A 14 -19.88 2.36 -20.66
C PHE A 14 -18.80 3.07 -21.51
N PRO A 15 -18.66 2.73 -22.80
CA PRO A 15 -17.58 3.25 -23.66
C PRO A 15 -17.60 4.77 -23.88
N GLU A 16 -18.72 5.43 -23.61
CA GLU A 16 -18.89 6.89 -23.73
C GLU A 16 -18.56 7.65 -22.44
N ASN A 17 -18.15 6.96 -21.37
CA ASN A 17 -17.81 7.58 -20.09
C ASN A 17 -16.30 7.61 -19.87
N ASP A 18 -15.88 8.42 -18.90
CA ASP A 18 -14.47 8.56 -18.53
C ASP A 18 -14.18 7.92 -17.17
N GLN A 19 -12.91 7.89 -16.79
CA GLN A 19 -12.43 7.34 -15.54
C GLN A 19 -11.15 8.05 -15.11
N LEU A 20 -11.01 8.35 -13.81
CA LEU A 20 -9.74 8.80 -13.26
C LEU A 20 -8.80 7.58 -13.19
N ASN A 21 -8.13 7.29 -14.31
CA ASN A 21 -7.24 6.16 -14.46
C ASN A 21 -6.21 6.41 -15.58
N SER A 22 -5.04 6.89 -15.19
CA SER A 22 -3.82 7.00 -16.00
C SER A 22 -2.63 6.31 -15.31
N ILE A 23 -2.93 5.28 -14.50
CA ILE A 23 -1.94 4.56 -13.68
C ILE A 23 -0.93 3.87 -14.61
N HIS A 24 -1.40 3.25 -15.68
CA HIS A 24 -0.55 2.49 -16.60
C HIS A 24 0.48 3.41 -17.29
N GLU A 25 0.00 4.51 -17.87
CA GLU A 25 0.82 5.52 -18.53
C GLU A 25 1.78 6.18 -17.54
N GLY A 26 1.27 6.52 -16.35
CA GLY A 26 2.08 7.09 -15.27
C GLY A 26 3.23 6.18 -14.85
N LEU A 27 2.99 4.87 -14.74
CA LEU A 27 4.03 3.89 -14.40
C LEU A 27 5.09 3.81 -15.50
N ILE A 28 4.69 3.71 -16.78
CA ILE A 28 5.61 3.71 -17.91
C ILE A 28 6.49 4.97 -17.90
N ASP A 29 5.89 6.14 -17.72
CA ASP A 29 6.63 7.41 -17.67
C ASP A 29 7.57 7.49 -16.47
N ARG A 30 7.18 6.90 -15.33
CA ARG A 30 8.04 6.83 -14.16
C ARG A 30 9.24 5.91 -14.37
N TRP A 31 9.05 4.77 -15.03
CA TRP A 31 10.14 3.83 -15.33
C TRP A 31 11.17 4.43 -16.29
N LYS A 32 10.77 5.26 -17.25
CA LYS A 32 11.70 6.00 -18.13
C LYS A 32 12.68 6.89 -17.35
N GLN A 33 12.32 7.32 -16.14
CA GLN A 33 13.16 8.17 -15.28
C GLN A 33 14.15 7.37 -14.41
N VAL A 34 13.96 6.06 -14.29
CA VAL A 34 14.93 5.17 -13.62
C VAL A 34 16.16 5.05 -14.52
N ARG A 35 17.37 5.21 -13.97
CA ARG A 35 18.59 5.28 -14.79
C ARG A 35 19.07 3.90 -15.24
N GLU A 36 18.88 2.93 -14.38
CA GLU A 36 19.29 1.54 -14.57
C GLU A 36 18.52 0.93 -15.75
N SER A 37 19.21 0.17 -16.58
CA SER A 37 18.61 -0.49 -17.75
C SER A 37 17.80 -1.72 -17.35
N THR A 38 18.26 -2.44 -16.32
CA THR A 38 17.67 -3.68 -15.84
C THR A 38 17.03 -3.47 -14.48
N ILE A 39 15.77 -3.86 -14.34
CA ILE A 39 15.01 -3.79 -13.10
C ILE A 39 14.61 -5.20 -12.67
N HIS A 40 15.02 -5.59 -11.47
CA HIS A 40 14.57 -6.83 -10.86
C HIS A 40 13.27 -6.56 -10.09
N PHE A 41 12.33 -7.50 -10.12
CA PHE A 41 11.10 -7.46 -9.35
C PHE A 41 10.98 -8.73 -8.51
N ALA A 42 10.85 -8.55 -7.20
CA ALA A 42 10.81 -9.66 -6.26
C ALA A 42 9.53 -9.68 -5.42
N CYS A 43 9.05 -10.89 -5.15
CA CYS A 43 7.94 -11.13 -4.23
C CYS A 43 8.09 -12.49 -3.54
N ALA A 44 7.20 -12.79 -2.59
CA ALA A 44 7.04 -14.15 -2.10
C ALA A 44 6.39 -14.97 -3.23
N TRP A 45 7.17 -15.85 -3.88
CA TRP A 45 6.77 -16.46 -5.15
C TRP A 45 5.59 -17.43 -5.03
N ASP A 46 5.38 -17.99 -3.84
CA ASP A 46 4.23 -18.83 -3.52
C ASP A 46 2.90 -18.04 -3.52
N ASN A 47 2.96 -16.72 -3.30
CA ASN A 47 1.80 -15.85 -3.42
C ASN A 47 1.51 -15.50 -4.89
N LEU A 48 0.40 -16.05 -5.40
CA LEU A 48 -0.04 -15.82 -6.79
C LEU A 48 -0.43 -14.37 -7.06
N GLU A 49 -1.07 -13.68 -6.10
CA GLU A 49 -1.50 -12.29 -6.25
C GLU A 49 -0.28 -11.35 -6.35
N ASP A 50 0.73 -11.60 -5.51
CA ASP A 50 1.97 -10.86 -5.55
C ASP A 50 2.70 -11.06 -6.88
N ARG A 51 2.76 -12.29 -7.40
CA ARG A 51 3.33 -12.60 -8.71
C ARG A 51 2.64 -11.85 -9.84
N GLN A 52 1.30 -11.80 -9.83
CA GLN A 52 0.54 -11.04 -10.82
C GLN A 52 0.83 -9.54 -10.72
N THR A 53 0.96 -9.02 -9.50
CA THR A 53 1.27 -7.61 -9.25
C THR A 53 2.67 -7.25 -9.78
N ILE A 54 3.70 -8.04 -9.48
CA ILE A 54 5.05 -7.76 -10.01
C ILE A 54 5.14 -7.98 -11.52
N ALA A 55 4.41 -8.95 -12.08
CA ALA A 55 4.38 -9.18 -13.52
C ALA A 55 3.77 -7.97 -14.25
N TYR A 56 2.67 -7.41 -13.75
CA TYR A 56 2.08 -6.19 -14.29
C TYR A 56 3.04 -4.99 -14.21
N LEU A 57 3.71 -4.80 -13.06
CA LEU A 57 4.68 -3.71 -12.92
C LEU A 57 5.88 -3.89 -13.85
N ALA A 58 6.36 -5.13 -14.02
CA ALA A 58 7.43 -5.45 -14.95
C ALA A 58 7.04 -5.16 -16.40
N GLU A 59 5.81 -5.51 -16.82
CA GLU A 59 5.30 -5.16 -18.15
C GLU A 59 5.34 -3.64 -18.39
N THR A 60 4.93 -2.82 -17.41
CA THR A 60 5.03 -1.35 -17.55
C THR A 60 6.47 -0.85 -17.65
N ALA A 61 7.43 -1.56 -17.04
CA ALA A 61 8.85 -1.24 -17.17
C ALA A 61 9.43 -1.68 -18.52
N GLU A 62 9.02 -2.83 -19.05
CA GLU A 62 9.38 -3.29 -20.40
C GLU A 62 8.89 -2.30 -21.47
N GLN A 63 7.65 -1.85 -21.36
CA GLN A 63 7.10 -0.81 -22.24
C GLN A 63 7.85 0.54 -22.13
N ALA A 64 8.48 0.80 -20.99
CA ALA A 64 9.38 1.94 -20.79
C ALA A 64 10.81 1.71 -21.34
N GLY A 65 11.06 0.58 -22.00
CA GLY A 65 12.36 0.22 -22.58
C GLY A 65 13.35 -0.38 -21.58
N LYS A 66 12.88 -0.92 -20.45
CA LYS A 66 13.73 -1.62 -19.47
C LYS A 66 13.83 -3.11 -19.78
N SER A 67 14.96 -3.71 -19.43
CA SER A 67 15.03 -5.15 -19.22
C SER A 67 14.49 -5.47 -17.83
N VAL A 68 13.72 -6.55 -17.71
CA VAL A 68 13.12 -6.94 -16.43
C VAL A 68 13.45 -8.37 -16.10
N GLU A 69 13.56 -8.65 -14.81
CA GLU A 69 13.78 -9.99 -14.27
C GLU A 69 12.82 -10.16 -13.08
N LEU A 70 12.08 -11.27 -13.07
CA LEU A 70 11.21 -11.64 -11.95
C LEU A 70 11.88 -12.73 -11.14
N LEU A 71 11.88 -12.61 -9.82
CA LEU A 71 12.47 -13.62 -8.94
C LEU A 71 11.72 -13.76 -7.63
N ASP A 72 11.96 -14.88 -6.94
CA ASP A 72 11.57 -15.03 -5.55
C ASP A 72 12.48 -14.17 -4.67
N MET A 73 11.93 -13.57 -3.61
CA MET A 73 12.72 -12.91 -2.57
C MET A 73 13.80 -13.83 -1.98
N SER A 74 13.53 -15.13 -1.88
CA SER A 74 14.48 -16.11 -1.33
C SER A 74 15.66 -16.41 -2.25
N GLU A 75 15.60 -16.00 -3.53
CA GLU A 75 16.67 -16.19 -4.52
C GLU A 75 17.67 -15.02 -4.53
N ILE A 76 17.43 -13.95 -3.77
CA ILE A 76 18.35 -12.82 -3.69
C ILE A 76 19.59 -13.23 -2.90
N GLY A 77 20.73 -13.27 -3.60
CA GLY A 77 22.04 -13.53 -3.03
C GLY A 77 22.75 -12.27 -2.55
N PHE A 78 23.90 -12.47 -1.89
CA PHE A 78 24.83 -11.41 -1.53
C PHE A 78 26.26 -11.84 -1.86
N SER A 79 26.88 -11.15 -2.81
CA SER A 79 28.21 -11.48 -3.30
C SER A 79 29.30 -11.16 -2.26
N PRO A 80 30.49 -11.80 -2.35
CA PRO A 80 31.63 -11.47 -1.49
C PRO A 80 32.08 -10.00 -1.55
N GLU A 81 31.78 -9.32 -2.65
CA GLU A 81 32.05 -7.89 -2.89
C GLU A 81 31.00 -6.97 -2.24
N GLY A 82 30.00 -7.54 -1.56
CA GLY A 82 28.95 -6.81 -0.84
C GLY A 82 27.84 -6.29 -1.76
N ARG A 83 27.51 -7.03 -2.81
CA ARG A 83 26.48 -6.67 -3.81
C ARG A 83 25.33 -7.66 -3.78
N PHE A 84 24.10 -7.18 -3.96
CA PHE A 84 22.97 -8.09 -4.18
C PHE A 84 23.06 -8.76 -5.53
N THR A 85 22.78 -10.06 -5.57
CA THR A 85 22.78 -10.86 -6.79
C THR A 85 21.45 -11.58 -7.01
N ASP A 86 21.13 -11.87 -8.26
CA ASP A 86 19.99 -12.70 -8.63
C ASP A 86 20.33 -14.20 -8.58
N ALA A 87 19.37 -15.06 -8.95
CA ALA A 87 19.55 -16.52 -9.00
C ALA A 87 20.68 -17.01 -9.92
N ASN A 88 21.19 -16.15 -10.82
CA ASN A 88 22.28 -16.44 -11.74
C ASN A 88 23.60 -15.74 -11.33
N GLU A 89 23.70 -15.25 -10.10
CA GLU A 89 24.84 -14.50 -9.57
C GLU A 89 25.14 -13.20 -10.35
N ARG A 90 24.12 -12.61 -11.01
CA ARG A 90 24.24 -11.30 -11.67
C ARG A 90 23.92 -10.20 -10.67
N ASP A 91 24.70 -9.12 -10.70
CA ASP A 91 24.46 -7.93 -9.87
C ASP A 91 23.05 -7.38 -10.08
N ILE A 92 22.35 -7.13 -8.97
CA ILE A 92 21.06 -6.44 -8.95
C ILE A 92 21.33 -4.93 -8.87
N ASP A 93 21.12 -4.22 -9.98
CA ASP A 93 21.31 -2.76 -10.02
C ASP A 93 20.11 -1.96 -9.50
N LYS A 94 18.90 -2.43 -9.81
CA LYS A 94 17.65 -1.88 -9.28
C LYS A 94 16.68 -2.99 -8.95
N LEU A 95 15.99 -2.87 -7.81
CA LEU A 95 15.09 -3.88 -7.29
C LEU A 95 13.77 -3.27 -6.84
N PHE A 96 12.66 -3.67 -7.46
CA PHE A 96 11.33 -3.51 -6.89
C PHE A 96 10.96 -4.72 -6.03
N LYS A 97 10.34 -4.52 -4.86
CA LYS A 97 9.83 -5.65 -4.05
C LYS A 97 8.45 -5.39 -3.46
N LEU A 98 7.67 -6.46 -3.33
CA LEU A 98 6.44 -6.47 -2.51
C LEU A 98 6.68 -6.89 -1.06
N TYR A 99 7.82 -7.50 -0.76
CA TYR A 99 8.15 -7.93 0.59
C TYR A 99 8.27 -6.72 1.54
N PRO A 100 7.54 -6.67 2.67
CA PRO A 100 7.49 -5.49 3.53
C PRO A 100 8.84 -5.06 4.11
N TRP A 101 9.08 -3.75 4.18
CA TRP A 101 10.29 -3.22 4.82
C TRP A 101 10.37 -3.55 6.31
N GLU A 102 9.22 -3.57 6.99
CA GLU A 102 9.16 -3.87 8.42
C GLU A 102 9.50 -5.33 8.72
N TRP A 103 9.25 -6.25 7.78
CA TRP A 103 9.66 -7.65 7.91
C TRP A 103 11.15 -7.79 7.66
N MET A 104 11.65 -7.20 6.56
CA MET A 104 13.09 -7.16 6.30
C MET A 104 13.86 -6.57 7.49
N ALA A 105 13.36 -5.51 8.12
CA ALA A 105 14.01 -4.86 9.26
C ALA A 105 14.21 -5.76 10.49
N GLN A 106 13.46 -6.87 10.60
CA GLN A 106 13.60 -7.86 11.67
C GLN A 106 14.55 -9.01 11.29
N GLU A 107 15.01 -9.05 10.04
CA GLU A 107 15.90 -10.10 9.57
C GLU A 107 17.37 -9.73 9.81
N PRO A 108 18.24 -10.72 10.09
CA PRO A 108 19.69 -10.49 10.21
C PRO A 108 20.28 -9.79 8.99
N PHE A 109 19.72 -10.09 7.81
CA PHE A 109 20.12 -9.54 6.52
C PHE A 109 19.94 -8.02 6.40
N PHE A 110 19.04 -7.40 7.18
CA PHE A 110 18.82 -5.95 7.10
C PHE A 110 20.07 -5.12 7.37
N ALA A 111 20.96 -5.64 8.23
CA ALA A 111 22.23 -5.01 8.55
C ALA A 111 23.13 -4.92 7.29
N GLU A 112 23.10 -5.94 6.44
CA GLU A 112 23.90 -6.05 5.22
C GLU A 112 23.40 -5.13 4.10
N ILE A 113 22.12 -4.72 4.12
CA ILE A 113 21.57 -3.77 3.13
C ILE A 113 22.31 -2.43 3.13
N GLY A 114 22.88 -2.02 4.28
CA GLY A 114 23.90 -0.97 4.40
C GLY A 114 23.87 0.14 3.32
N GLN A 115 24.92 0.15 2.48
CA GLN A 115 25.10 1.12 1.39
C GLN A 115 24.28 0.80 0.13
N GLU A 116 23.71 -0.40 0.04
CA GLU A 116 22.95 -0.90 -1.12
C GLU A 116 21.46 -0.47 -1.09
N ARG A 117 21.00 0.18 -0.01
CA ARG A 117 19.66 0.76 0.13
C ARG A 117 19.16 1.57 -1.09
N PRO A 118 19.98 2.37 -1.80
CA PRO A 118 19.52 3.15 -2.95
C PRO A 118 18.98 2.33 -4.13
N ARG A 119 19.26 1.02 -4.17
CA ARG A 119 18.80 0.13 -5.25
C ARG A 119 17.32 -0.24 -5.13
N PHE A 120 16.76 -0.18 -3.93
CA PHE A 120 15.39 -0.59 -3.68
C PHE A 120 14.35 0.44 -4.14
N LEU A 121 13.29 -0.10 -4.72
CA LEU A 121 12.01 0.54 -5.01
C LEU A 121 10.93 -0.29 -4.31
N GLU A 122 10.09 0.28 -3.47
CA GLU A 122 10.16 1.61 -2.90
C GLU A 122 11.33 1.77 -1.91
N PRO A 123 11.91 2.99 -1.76
CA PRO A 123 13.01 3.22 -0.83
C PRO A 123 12.59 3.02 0.64
N ALA A 124 13.55 2.64 1.49
CA ALA A 124 13.30 2.27 2.89
C ALA A 124 12.57 3.34 3.72
N TRP A 125 12.76 4.63 3.42
CA TRP A 125 12.08 5.71 4.13
C TRP A 125 10.55 5.67 3.96
N LYS A 126 10.02 5.04 2.90
CA LYS A 126 8.58 4.86 2.71
C LYS A 126 7.95 3.94 3.78
N MET A 127 8.75 3.19 4.54
CA MET A 127 8.30 2.50 5.74
C MET A 127 7.67 3.45 6.78
N MET A 128 8.13 4.71 6.82
CA MET A 128 7.51 5.73 7.67
C MET A 128 6.09 6.07 7.22
N LEU A 129 5.83 6.07 5.90
CA LEU A 129 4.52 6.37 5.33
C LEU A 129 3.52 5.21 5.46
N SER A 130 4.01 3.96 5.50
CA SER A 130 3.17 2.76 5.72
C SER A 130 2.83 2.52 7.19
N ASN A 131 3.50 3.21 8.12
CA ASN A 131 3.29 3.05 9.55
C ASN A 131 2.23 4.01 10.09
N LYS A 132 1.16 3.48 10.71
CA LYS A 132 0.07 4.31 11.25
C LYS A 132 0.49 5.21 12.40
N GLY A 133 1.61 4.95 13.05
CA GLY A 133 2.21 5.82 14.07
C GLY A 133 2.51 7.23 13.57
N ILE A 134 2.54 7.46 12.25
CA ILE A 134 2.63 8.80 11.66
C ILE A 134 1.34 9.63 11.82
N LEU A 135 0.18 8.98 11.99
CA LEU A 135 -1.12 9.67 11.99
C LEU A 135 -1.26 10.69 13.14
N PRO A 136 -0.90 10.37 14.41
CA PRO A 136 -0.89 11.37 15.47
C PRO A 136 0.08 12.53 15.19
N ILE A 137 1.23 12.27 14.58
CA ILE A 137 2.22 13.30 14.23
C ILE A 137 1.66 14.24 13.15
N LEU A 138 1.02 13.69 12.11
CA LEU A 138 0.38 14.49 11.05
C LEU A 138 -0.71 15.40 11.63
N TRP A 139 -1.51 14.89 12.57
CA TRP A 139 -2.56 15.66 13.25
C TRP A 139 -1.98 16.74 14.17
N GLU A 140 -0.94 16.41 14.94
CA GLU A 140 -0.23 17.34 15.82
C GLU A 140 0.37 18.52 15.04
N LEU A 141 0.98 18.24 13.89
CA LEU A 141 1.59 19.26 13.02
C LEU A 141 0.54 20.07 12.23
N ASN A 142 -0.64 19.51 11.97
CA ASN A 142 -1.67 20.12 11.11
C ASN A 142 -3.08 20.01 11.73
N PRO A 143 -3.30 20.59 12.93
CA PRO A 143 -4.57 20.46 13.63
C PRO A 143 -5.72 21.08 12.82
N GLY A 144 -6.82 20.35 12.67
CA GLY A 144 -8.01 20.81 11.94
C GLY A 144 -7.92 20.73 10.41
N HIS A 145 -6.84 20.15 9.86
CA HIS A 145 -6.73 19.96 8.42
C HIS A 145 -7.91 19.12 7.87
N PRO A 146 -8.58 19.55 6.79
CA PRO A 146 -9.84 18.94 6.33
C PRO A 146 -9.71 17.49 5.84
N LEU A 147 -8.50 17.08 5.46
CA LEU A 147 -8.19 15.70 5.03
C LEU A 147 -7.60 14.81 6.14
N LEU A 148 -7.49 15.32 7.37
CA LEU A 148 -6.99 14.56 8.52
C LEU A 148 -8.10 14.32 9.54
N LEU A 149 -8.01 13.18 10.22
CA LEU A 149 -8.83 12.86 11.37
C LEU A 149 -8.01 12.97 12.65
N PRO A 150 -8.60 13.45 13.76
CA PRO A 150 -7.96 13.44 15.07
C PRO A 150 -7.40 12.05 15.39
N ALA A 151 -6.09 11.98 15.63
CA ALA A 151 -5.39 10.75 15.93
C ALA A 151 -4.43 10.97 17.11
N TYR A 152 -4.37 10.03 18.03
CA TYR A 152 -3.58 10.10 19.25
C TYR A 152 -2.87 8.78 19.55
N ARG A 153 -1.90 8.84 20.46
CA ARG A 153 -1.10 7.69 20.91
C ARG A 153 -1.81 6.91 22.02
N SER A 154 -2.84 7.48 22.64
CA SER A 154 -3.68 6.82 23.63
C SER A 154 -5.17 7.15 23.46
N ALA A 155 -6.04 6.26 23.94
CA ALA A 155 -7.48 6.51 24.00
C ALA A 155 -7.83 7.65 24.98
N ASP A 156 -7.04 7.87 26.04
CA ASP A 156 -7.27 8.93 27.02
C ASP A 156 -7.12 10.32 26.40
N GLU A 157 -6.07 10.54 25.62
CA GLU A 157 -5.86 11.80 24.89
C GLU A 157 -7.00 12.08 23.91
N LEU A 158 -7.44 11.06 23.16
CA LEU A 158 -8.53 11.17 22.21
C LEU A 158 -9.86 11.50 22.92
N ARG A 159 -10.15 10.83 24.05
CA ARG A 159 -11.35 11.08 24.88
C ARG A 159 -11.34 12.46 25.52
N ALA A 160 -10.17 12.98 25.92
CA ALA A 160 -10.04 14.33 26.45
C ALA A 160 -10.46 15.41 25.43
N GLN A 161 -10.44 15.09 24.13
CA GLN A 161 -10.97 15.95 23.06
C GLN A 161 -12.48 15.78 22.81
N GLY A 162 -13.18 15.03 23.65
CA GLY A 162 -14.63 14.76 23.51
C GLY A 162 -14.98 13.74 22.43
N VAL A 163 -14.01 12.98 21.91
CA VAL A 163 -14.27 11.92 20.93
C VAL A 163 -14.78 10.67 21.64
N THR A 164 -15.96 10.19 21.23
CA THR A 164 -16.58 8.99 21.81
C THR A 164 -16.49 7.77 20.91
N PHE A 165 -16.31 7.94 19.60
CA PHE A 165 -16.26 6.85 18.63
C PHE A 165 -14.96 6.90 17.82
N TRP A 166 -14.17 5.83 17.88
CA TRP A 166 -12.84 5.77 17.26
C TRP A 166 -12.53 4.38 16.68
N ALA A 167 -11.48 4.34 15.86
CA ALA A 167 -10.81 3.12 15.43
C ALA A 167 -9.48 2.98 16.17
N GLU A 168 -9.24 1.82 16.74
CA GLU A 168 -7.94 1.38 17.27
C GLU A 168 -7.23 0.59 16.18
N LYS A 169 -6.00 0.99 15.85
CA LYS A 169 -5.31 0.50 14.67
C LYS A 169 -3.85 0.17 14.99
N PRO A 170 -3.41 -1.08 14.76
CA PRO A 170 -2.01 -1.44 14.92
C PRO A 170 -1.13 -0.66 13.96
N PHE A 171 0.05 -0.28 14.42
CA PHE A 171 1.04 0.50 13.66
C PHE A 171 1.33 -0.15 12.31
N PHE A 172 1.56 -1.47 12.31
CA PHE A 172 1.94 -2.25 11.13
C PHE A 172 0.80 -3.06 10.51
N GLY A 173 -0.44 -2.90 11.03
CA GLY A 173 -1.63 -3.58 10.53
C GLY A 173 -1.86 -3.37 9.02
N ARG A 174 -2.30 -4.39 8.31
CA ARG A 174 -2.71 -4.31 6.89
C ARG A 174 -4.10 -4.90 6.72
N GLU A 175 -4.83 -4.47 5.68
CA GLU A 175 -6.08 -5.13 5.26
C GLU A 175 -7.08 -5.39 6.40
N GLY A 176 -7.26 -4.41 7.28
CA GLY A 176 -8.21 -4.51 8.40
C GLY A 176 -7.76 -5.42 9.56
N ALA A 177 -6.61 -6.08 9.48
CA ALA A 177 -6.09 -6.93 10.53
C ALA A 177 -5.77 -6.11 11.81
N GLY A 178 -6.29 -6.61 12.94
CA GLY A 178 -6.13 -6.01 14.26
C GLY A 178 -6.90 -4.69 14.48
N ILE A 179 -7.74 -4.25 13.54
CA ILE A 179 -8.55 -3.04 13.72
C ILE A 179 -9.75 -3.33 14.64
N SER A 180 -10.03 -2.41 15.56
CA SER A 180 -11.24 -2.42 16.39
C SER A 180 -11.96 -1.07 16.32
N LEU A 181 -13.28 -1.11 16.15
CA LEU A 181 -14.14 0.07 16.24
C LEU A 181 -14.73 0.15 17.65
N VAL A 182 -14.51 1.26 18.35
CA VAL A 182 -14.85 1.42 19.76
C VAL A 182 -15.72 2.66 19.97
N ASP A 183 -16.93 2.48 20.51
CA ASP A 183 -17.82 3.57 20.91
C ASP A 183 -18.02 3.58 22.42
N ARG A 184 -17.74 4.74 23.04
CA ARG A 184 -17.79 4.99 24.50
C ARG A 184 -17.07 3.89 25.31
N GLY A 185 -15.93 3.43 24.80
CA GLY A 185 -15.10 2.40 25.44
C GLY A 185 -15.59 0.96 25.25
N LYS A 186 -16.62 0.74 24.43
CA LYS A 186 -17.11 -0.61 24.07
C LYS A 186 -16.69 -0.93 22.65
N SER A 187 -15.96 -2.04 22.46
CA SER A 187 -15.67 -2.56 21.12
C SER A 187 -16.97 -3.04 20.47
N LEU A 188 -17.24 -2.53 19.27
CA LEU A 188 -18.45 -2.80 18.48
C LEU A 188 -18.18 -3.82 17.38
N VAL A 189 -17.06 -3.67 16.69
CA VAL A 189 -16.67 -4.49 15.53
C VAL A 189 -15.16 -4.62 15.54
N SER A 190 -14.67 -5.84 15.29
CA SER A 190 -13.25 -6.13 15.10
C SER A 190 -13.03 -6.68 13.70
N GLY A 191 -11.90 -6.31 13.09
CA GLY A 191 -11.43 -6.88 11.84
C GLY A 191 -10.85 -8.28 12.04
N ALA A 192 -10.09 -8.75 11.03
CA ALA A 192 -9.37 -10.01 11.14
C ALA A 192 -8.40 -10.00 12.33
N SER A 193 -8.18 -11.16 12.95
CA SER A 193 -7.17 -11.32 14.00
C SER A 193 -5.76 -11.06 13.46
N GLY A 194 -4.88 -10.53 14.31
CA GLY A 194 -3.50 -10.23 13.96
C GLY A 194 -2.97 -9.04 14.76
N HIS A 195 -1.66 -8.83 14.69
CA HIS A 195 -0.98 -7.69 15.35
C HIS A 195 -1.29 -7.59 16.85
N HIS A 196 -1.24 -8.73 17.53
CA HIS A 196 -1.35 -8.78 18.99
C HIS A 196 -0.10 -8.16 19.62
N ASP A 197 -0.29 -7.38 20.69
CA ASP A 197 0.77 -6.73 21.47
C ASP A 197 1.60 -5.66 20.71
N GLU A 198 1.11 -5.17 19.58
CA GLU A 198 1.68 -4.01 18.88
C GLU A 198 1.16 -2.67 19.42
N PRO A 199 1.95 -1.59 19.32
CA PRO A 199 1.45 -0.24 19.57
C PRO A 199 0.26 0.11 18.67
N LEU A 200 -0.72 0.79 19.26
CA LEU A 200 -1.96 1.19 18.59
C LEU A 200 -1.99 2.70 18.38
N VAL A 201 -2.62 3.11 17.28
CA VAL A 201 -3.13 4.47 17.08
C VAL A 201 -4.61 4.49 17.32
N TYR A 202 -5.06 5.55 18.00
CA TYR A 202 -6.46 5.82 18.29
C TYR A 202 -6.90 6.98 17.42
N GLN A 203 -7.72 6.71 16.40
CA GLN A 203 -8.16 7.73 15.45
C GLN A 203 -9.69 7.88 15.48
N LYS A 204 -10.17 9.11 15.55
CA LYS A 204 -11.60 9.44 15.47
C LYS A 204 -12.24 8.72 14.27
N HIS A 205 -13.37 8.08 14.51
CA HIS A 205 -14.11 7.38 13.47
C HIS A 205 -14.70 8.38 12.46
N ALA A 206 -14.64 8.02 11.18
CA ALA A 206 -15.36 8.69 10.10
C ALA A 206 -16.26 7.65 9.41
N ASN A 207 -17.51 8.03 9.16
CA ASN A 207 -18.44 7.14 8.48
C ASN A 207 -17.97 6.93 7.03
N LEU A 208 -17.81 5.68 6.64
CA LEU A 208 -17.61 5.31 5.24
C LEU A 208 -18.90 5.58 4.45
N PHE A 209 -18.75 5.90 3.17
CA PHE A 209 -19.89 5.95 2.26
C PHE A 209 -20.59 4.58 2.28
N ASN A 210 -21.90 4.57 2.46
CA ASN A 210 -22.68 3.34 2.50
C ASN A 210 -23.73 3.34 1.39
N ALA A 211 -23.72 2.30 0.57
CA ALA A 211 -24.71 2.09 -0.48
C ALA A 211 -25.00 0.60 -0.66
N GLY A 212 -26.28 0.23 -0.76
CA GLY A 212 -26.70 -1.16 -0.97
C GLY A 212 -26.18 -2.13 0.11
N GLY A 213 -26.10 -1.66 1.37
CA GLY A 213 -25.61 -2.46 2.50
C GLY A 213 -24.10 -2.71 2.50
N ARG A 214 -23.32 -1.93 1.75
CA ARG A 214 -21.86 -2.00 1.72
C ARG A 214 -21.22 -0.68 2.11
N HIS A 215 -20.09 -0.75 2.79
CA HIS A 215 -19.23 0.36 3.18
C HIS A 215 -18.06 0.46 2.20
N PHE A 216 -17.79 1.67 1.72
CA PHE A 216 -16.80 1.91 0.68
C PHE A 216 -15.63 2.76 1.19
N VAL A 217 -14.42 2.31 0.86
CA VAL A 217 -13.18 3.07 1.00
C VAL A 217 -12.68 3.43 -0.39
N TRP A 218 -12.30 4.70 -0.54
CA TRP A 218 -11.67 5.22 -1.75
C TRP A 218 -10.15 5.12 -1.62
N GLY A 219 -9.50 4.62 -2.66
CA GLY A 219 -8.05 4.58 -2.80
C GLY A 219 -7.61 5.50 -3.92
N LEU A 220 -6.63 6.36 -3.65
CA LEU A 220 -5.96 7.20 -4.63
C LEU A 220 -4.59 6.60 -4.94
N TRP A 221 -4.34 6.35 -6.22
CA TRP A 221 -3.09 5.79 -6.70
C TRP A 221 -2.13 6.91 -7.04
N MET A 222 -0.99 6.93 -6.35
CA MET A 222 0.08 7.88 -6.59
C MET A 222 1.17 7.21 -7.42
N VAL A 223 1.58 7.85 -8.53
CA VAL A 223 2.76 7.43 -9.29
C VAL A 223 3.73 8.61 -9.31
N GLY A 224 4.90 8.42 -8.69
CA GLY A 224 5.77 9.54 -8.36
C GLY A 224 5.09 10.45 -7.32
N ASP A 225 4.85 11.70 -7.68
CA ASP A 225 4.23 12.75 -6.89
C ASP A 225 2.81 13.12 -7.35
N GLU A 226 2.28 12.43 -8.37
CA GLU A 226 0.98 12.74 -8.96
C GLU A 226 -0.06 11.64 -8.70
N CYS A 227 -1.31 12.06 -8.47
CA CYS A 227 -2.44 11.14 -8.41
C CYS A 227 -2.79 10.71 -9.84
N ARG A 228 -2.66 9.42 -10.11
CA ARG A 228 -2.89 8.83 -11.44
C ARG A 228 -4.08 7.89 -11.49
N GLY A 229 -4.75 7.62 -10.37
CA GLY A 229 -6.00 6.88 -10.45
C GLY A 229 -6.82 6.81 -9.18
N LEU A 230 -8.09 6.42 -9.34
CA LEU A 230 -9.05 6.17 -8.27
C LEU A 230 -9.49 4.71 -8.29
N SER A 231 -9.65 4.15 -7.09
CA SER A 231 -10.25 2.84 -6.87
C SER A 231 -11.23 2.89 -5.71
N ALA A 232 -12.24 2.02 -5.73
CA ALA A 232 -13.12 1.79 -4.60
C ALA A 232 -13.04 0.33 -4.14
N ARG A 233 -12.94 0.12 -2.83
CA ARG A 233 -13.17 -1.20 -2.22
C ARG A 233 -14.41 -1.16 -1.35
N GLY A 234 -15.29 -2.13 -1.53
CA GLY A 234 -16.56 -2.24 -0.81
C GLY A 234 -16.65 -3.53 0.00
N ASP A 235 -17.13 -3.42 1.23
CA ASP A 235 -17.34 -4.55 2.15
C ASP A 235 -18.71 -4.46 2.83
N SER A 236 -19.28 -5.59 3.24
CA SER A 236 -20.45 -5.61 4.14
C SER A 236 -20.11 -5.13 5.56
N SER A 237 -18.85 -5.28 5.98
CA SER A 237 -18.31 -4.80 7.24
C SER A 237 -17.91 -3.32 7.13
N PRO A 238 -18.03 -2.53 8.23
CA PRO A 238 -17.45 -1.18 8.28
C PRO A 238 -15.91 -1.17 8.34
N ILE A 239 -15.27 -2.34 8.44
CA ILE A 239 -13.82 -2.51 8.35
C ILE A 239 -13.51 -3.26 7.05
N THR A 240 -12.90 -2.56 6.09
CA THR A 240 -12.41 -3.15 4.83
C THR A 240 -11.27 -4.12 5.12
N GLY A 241 -11.32 -5.30 4.52
CA GLY A 241 -10.33 -6.38 4.67
C GLY A 241 -9.77 -6.88 3.33
N ASN A 242 -8.96 -7.94 3.39
CA ASN A 242 -8.28 -8.47 2.21
C ASN A 242 -9.26 -8.93 1.11
N LEU A 243 -10.36 -9.57 1.51
CA LEU A 243 -11.39 -10.08 0.60
C LEU A 243 -12.43 -9.04 0.18
N SER A 244 -12.26 -7.78 0.58
CA SER A 244 -13.17 -6.71 0.17
C SER A 244 -13.11 -6.53 -1.35
N ARG A 245 -14.29 -6.38 -1.96
CA ARG A 245 -14.42 -6.40 -3.41
C ARG A 245 -13.97 -5.09 -4.01
N PHE A 246 -13.29 -5.16 -5.14
CA PHE A 246 -13.03 -4.02 -5.99
C PHE A 246 -14.32 -3.58 -6.70
N PHE A 247 -14.59 -2.28 -6.72
CA PHE A 247 -15.71 -1.69 -7.44
C PHE A 247 -15.18 -0.71 -8.48
N PRO A 248 -15.50 -0.90 -9.77
CA PRO A 248 -15.07 0.03 -10.79
C PRO A 248 -15.86 1.33 -10.69
N HIS A 249 -15.21 2.44 -11.04
CA HIS A 249 -15.86 3.74 -11.14
C HIS A 249 -15.95 4.21 -12.60
N ARG A 250 -16.89 5.11 -12.85
CA ARG A 250 -17.02 5.88 -14.09
C ARG A 250 -17.29 7.33 -13.73
N ILE A 251 -16.93 8.24 -14.62
CA ILE A 251 -17.22 9.67 -14.55
C ILE A 251 -18.21 9.95 -15.68
N GLU A 252 -19.33 10.55 -15.31
CA GLU A 252 -20.39 10.98 -16.21
C GLU A 252 -20.25 12.50 -16.44
N ASP A 253 -20.63 12.98 -17.62
CA ASP A 253 -20.68 14.42 -17.95
C ASP A 253 -21.69 15.20 -17.10
#